data_AF-A0A4U9DBJ2-F1
#
_entry.id   AF-A0A4U9DBJ2-F1
#
_cell.length_a   1.000
_cell.length_b   1.000
_cell.length_c   1.000
_cell.angle_alpha   90.00
_cell.angle_beta   90.00
_cell.angle_gamma   90.00
#
_symmetry.space_group_name_H-M   'P 1'
#
loop_
_entity.id
_entity.type
_entity.pdbx_description
1 polymer ?
#
loop_
_entity_poly.entity_id
_entity_poly.type
_entity_poly.pdbx_seq_one_letter_code
_entity_poly.pdbx_strand_id
1 'polypeptide(L)'
;MGGLKQELGLAQGVGLLSTSLLGTGVFAVPALAALVAGDNSLWAWPALIVLVFPIAIVFAVLGRHYPSAGGVAHFVNMAFGPRMERVTGWLFLSVIPVGLPAALHIATGFSQALFGWHDGQLLLAELGTLAIIWWVGSRGASSSANLQTLVAILIVALIVAIWWRGGIDPAHIPFPAPQDVDRSQLFAALSVMFWCFVGLEAFAHLASEFKSPERDFPRALMIGLLLAGTVYWACTVLVLHFHAFGEGMAAAASLPDIVVRLFGVQALWVACVIGYLACFASLNIYIQSFARLVWSQAQYRPESRLARLSARQIPRNALNAVLACCVISTLCIYWLDINLDALIVYANGIFIMIYLLCMLAGCRLLQGRYRVLAAIGSLLCLLLLAMVGWKSLYALVVLAALWLLLPRRRSLSETPGAQP
;
A
#
# COMPACT_ATOMS: atom_id res chain seq x y z
N MET A 1 -11.08 29.08 2.46
CA MET A 1 -11.01 28.09 1.36
C MET A 1 -11.36 26.72 1.92
N GLY A 2 -12.22 25.94 1.27
CA GLY A 2 -12.70 24.65 1.79
C GLY A 2 -11.60 23.59 1.82
N GLY A 3 -11.32 23.02 2.99
CA GLY A 3 -10.48 21.84 3.15
C GLY A 3 -11.23 20.55 2.78
N LEU A 4 -10.51 19.43 2.71
CA LEU A 4 -11.14 18.11 2.56
C LEU A 4 -12.10 17.84 3.74
N LYS A 5 -13.14 17.06 3.48
CA LYS A 5 -14.17 16.79 4.49
C LYS A 5 -13.67 15.82 5.55
N GLN A 6 -13.76 16.19 6.82
CA GLN A 6 -13.38 15.36 7.95
C GLN A 6 -14.47 14.35 8.30
N GLU A 7 -14.48 13.20 7.64
CA GLU A 7 -15.51 12.18 7.83
C GLU A 7 -14.99 10.88 8.44
N LEU A 8 -13.67 10.65 8.45
CA LEU A 8 -13.08 9.37 8.82
C LEU A 8 -13.00 9.20 10.34
N GLY A 9 -13.56 8.10 10.84
CA GLY A 9 -13.40 7.63 12.21
C GLY A 9 -12.30 6.58 12.38
N LEU A 10 -12.04 6.16 13.62
CA LEU A 10 -11.02 5.15 13.95
C LEU A 10 -11.22 3.81 13.21
N ALA A 11 -12.43 3.23 13.29
CA ALA A 11 -12.72 1.92 12.68
C ALA A 11 -12.56 1.96 11.15
N GLN A 12 -13.04 3.03 10.53
CA GLN A 12 -12.83 3.31 9.11
C GLN A 12 -11.35 3.43 8.78
N GLY A 13 -10.57 4.15 9.60
CA GLY A 13 -9.11 4.25 9.45
C GLY A 13 -8.39 2.91 9.54
N VAL A 14 -8.79 2.05 10.49
CA VAL A 14 -8.25 0.69 10.62
C VAL A 14 -8.55 -0.13 9.38
N GLY A 15 -9.80 -0.10 8.89
CA GLY A 15 -10.19 -0.80 7.67
C GLY A 15 -9.42 -0.30 6.44
N LEU A 16 -9.27 1.01 6.30
CA LEU A 16 -8.47 1.64 5.24
C LEU A 16 -7.04 1.11 5.27
N LEU A 17 -6.35 1.26 6.39
CA LEU A 17 -4.95 0.83 6.47
C LEU A 17 -4.81 -0.68 6.27
N SER A 18 -5.62 -1.48 6.96
CA SER A 18 -5.52 -2.94 6.91
C SER A 18 -5.71 -3.45 5.50
N THR A 19 -6.70 -2.94 4.75
CA THR A 19 -6.89 -3.35 3.36
C THR A 19 -5.82 -2.83 2.42
N SER A 20 -5.23 -1.65 2.68
CA SER A 20 -4.07 -1.17 1.92
C SER A 20 -2.90 -2.13 2.01
N LEU A 21 -2.62 -2.60 3.23
CA LEU A 21 -1.50 -3.51 3.53
C LEU A 21 -1.81 -4.93 3.03
N LEU A 22 -3.01 -5.45 3.32
CA LEU A 22 -3.42 -6.80 2.94
C LEU A 22 -3.49 -6.96 1.42
N GLY A 23 -4.14 -6.02 0.73
CA GLY A 23 -4.22 -5.87 -0.73
C GLY A 23 -4.01 -7.15 -1.54
N THR A 24 -3.04 -7.09 -2.46
CA THR A 24 -2.56 -8.24 -3.24
C THR A 24 -1.69 -9.18 -2.40
N GLY A 25 -1.06 -8.67 -1.35
CA GLY A 25 -0.05 -9.40 -0.59
C GLY A 25 -0.61 -10.59 0.19
N VAL A 26 -1.83 -10.49 0.76
CA VAL A 26 -2.40 -11.50 1.67
C VAL A 26 -2.57 -12.87 1.01
N PHE A 27 -2.76 -12.90 -0.30
CA PHE A 27 -2.91 -14.15 -1.06
C PHE A 27 -1.58 -14.72 -1.54
N ALA A 28 -0.60 -13.87 -1.88
CA ALA A 28 0.65 -14.30 -2.49
C ALA A 28 1.82 -14.43 -1.51
N VAL A 29 1.99 -13.44 -0.62
CA VAL A 29 3.19 -13.32 0.23
C VAL A 29 3.33 -14.47 1.22
N PRO A 30 2.27 -14.97 1.88
CA PRO A 30 2.37 -16.14 2.76
C PRO A 30 2.96 -17.36 2.03
N ALA A 31 2.54 -17.60 0.78
CA ALA A 31 3.04 -18.72 -0.02
C ALA A 31 4.48 -18.52 -0.49
N LEU A 32 4.85 -17.30 -0.89
CA LEU A 32 6.24 -16.98 -1.25
C LEU A 32 7.18 -17.07 -0.04
N ALA A 33 6.72 -16.63 1.13
CA ALA A 33 7.47 -16.73 2.37
C ALA A 33 7.69 -18.20 2.78
N ALA A 34 6.64 -19.03 2.69
CA ALA A 34 6.73 -20.46 2.94
C ALA A 34 7.64 -21.16 1.92
N LEU A 35 7.63 -20.76 0.65
CA LEU A 35 8.50 -21.31 -0.39
C LEU A 35 9.99 -21.06 -0.10
N VAL A 36 10.32 -19.85 0.37
CA VAL A 36 11.71 -19.43 0.58
C VAL A 36 12.29 -19.90 1.92
N ALA A 37 11.47 -19.95 2.97
CA ALA A 37 11.94 -20.20 4.33
C ALA A 37 11.21 -21.33 5.07
N GLY A 38 10.20 -21.97 4.47
CA GLY A 38 9.41 -23.01 5.13
C GLY A 38 8.89 -22.54 6.48
N ASP A 39 9.07 -23.37 7.51
CA ASP A 39 8.63 -23.10 8.88
C ASP A 39 9.35 -21.88 9.51
N ASN A 40 10.56 -21.53 9.05
CA ASN A 40 11.28 -20.34 9.53
C ASN A 40 10.54 -19.03 9.19
N SER A 41 9.63 -19.06 8.20
CA SER A 41 8.79 -17.91 7.86
C SER A 41 7.85 -17.48 8.99
N LEU A 42 7.52 -18.37 9.94
CA LEU A 42 6.69 -18.05 11.10
C LEU A 42 7.37 -17.05 12.05
N TRP A 43 8.69 -17.15 12.22
CA TRP A 43 9.50 -16.18 12.98
C TRP A 43 9.77 -14.89 12.21
N ALA A 44 9.77 -14.95 10.87
CA ALA A 44 9.97 -13.78 10.03
C ALA A 44 8.87 -12.73 10.24
N TRP A 45 7.61 -13.14 10.43
CA TRP A 45 6.50 -12.19 10.64
C TRP A 45 6.64 -11.33 11.92
N PRO A 46 6.81 -11.89 13.13
CA PRO A 46 7.09 -11.08 14.32
C PRO A 46 8.33 -10.21 14.17
N ALA A 47 9.42 -10.75 13.61
CA ALA A 47 10.65 -9.99 13.39
C ALA A 47 10.42 -8.79 12.47
N LEU A 48 9.65 -8.97 11.40
CA LEU A 48 9.30 -7.95 10.44
C LEU A 48 8.36 -6.89 11.02
N ILE A 49 7.36 -7.31 11.79
CA ILE A 49 6.49 -6.39 12.53
C ILE A 49 7.35 -5.47 13.40
N VAL A 50 8.27 -6.05 14.20
CA VAL A 50 9.21 -5.29 15.04
C VAL A 50 10.10 -4.36 14.21
N LEU A 51 10.53 -4.79 13.02
CA LEU A 51 11.33 -3.99 12.10
C LEU A 51 10.57 -2.77 11.58
N VAL A 52 9.27 -2.92 11.33
CA VAL A 52 8.42 -1.87 10.75
C VAL A 52 7.83 -0.94 11.81
N PHE A 53 7.74 -1.38 13.06
CA PHE A 53 7.25 -0.58 14.18
C PHE A 53 7.88 0.84 14.26
N PRO A 54 9.21 1.01 14.16
CA PRO A 54 9.83 2.33 14.13
C PRO A 54 9.32 3.23 12.99
N ILE A 55 9.21 2.67 11.78
CA ILE A 55 8.70 3.38 10.58
C ILE A 55 7.25 3.81 10.82
N ALA A 56 6.41 2.87 11.27
CA ALA A 56 5.00 3.12 11.57
C ALA A 56 4.80 4.20 12.63
N ILE A 57 5.58 4.18 13.71
CA ILE A 57 5.54 5.19 14.77
C ILE A 57 5.93 6.56 14.23
N VAL A 58 6.97 6.65 13.40
CA VAL A 58 7.41 7.93 12.81
C VAL A 58 6.32 8.49 11.89
N PHE A 59 5.70 7.65 11.06
CA PHE A 59 4.53 8.03 10.26
C PHE A 59 3.36 8.51 11.13
N ALA A 60 3.06 7.79 12.21
CA ALA A 60 1.98 8.11 13.13
C ALA A 60 2.20 9.45 13.83
N VAL A 61 3.42 9.73 14.29
CA VAL A 61 3.77 10.99 14.97
C VAL A 61 3.81 12.17 14.01
N LEU A 62 4.40 11.99 12.81
CA LEU A 62 4.42 13.04 11.79
C LEU A 62 3.00 13.36 11.29
N GLY A 63 2.18 12.35 11.01
CA GLY A 63 0.79 12.54 10.59
C GLY A 63 -0.10 13.15 11.68
N ARG A 64 0.21 12.88 12.96
CA ARG A 64 -0.43 13.54 14.10
C ARG A 64 -0.07 15.02 14.20
N HIS A 65 1.20 15.39 14.07
CA HIS A 65 1.64 16.78 14.24
C HIS A 65 1.42 17.65 13.00
N TYR A 66 1.47 17.05 11.80
CA TYR A 66 1.40 17.76 10.53
C TYR A 66 0.34 17.15 9.58
N PRO A 67 -0.95 17.10 9.95
CA PRO A 67 -1.99 16.48 9.13
C PRO A 67 -2.18 17.26 7.82
N SER A 68 -1.82 16.65 6.69
CA SER A 68 -1.89 17.28 5.37
C SER A 68 -2.24 16.28 4.26
N ALA A 69 -3.05 16.71 3.29
CA ALA A 69 -3.35 15.94 2.08
C ALA A 69 -2.09 15.67 1.22
N GLY A 70 -1.04 16.49 1.39
CA GLY A 70 0.26 16.28 0.76
C GLY A 70 1.04 15.08 1.32
N GLY A 71 0.60 14.50 2.44
CA GLY A 71 1.19 13.31 3.06
C GLY A 71 2.71 13.45 3.24
N VAL A 72 3.46 12.45 2.77
CA VAL A 72 4.92 12.42 2.88
C VAL A 72 5.59 13.63 2.23
N ALA A 73 5.08 14.12 1.10
CA ALA A 73 5.64 15.29 0.42
C ALA A 73 5.60 16.53 1.32
N HIS A 74 4.55 16.68 2.14
CA HIS A 74 4.43 17.77 3.10
C HIS A 74 5.43 17.64 4.26
N PHE A 75 5.66 16.43 4.78
CA PHE A 75 6.71 16.22 5.79
C PHE A 75 8.10 16.60 5.25
N VAL A 76 8.37 16.25 4.00
CA VAL A 76 9.61 16.62 3.31
C VAL A 76 9.71 18.12 3.05
N ASN A 77 8.59 18.82 2.77
CA ASN A 77 8.56 20.29 2.71
C ASN A 77 9.08 20.90 4.02
N MET A 78 8.52 20.46 5.14
CA MET A 78 8.83 21.02 6.45
C MET A 78 10.29 20.79 6.85
N ALA A 79 10.91 19.67 6.42
CA ALA A 79 12.28 19.32 6.76
C ALA A 79 13.35 19.86 5.78
N PHE A 80 13.02 19.93 4.49
CA PHE A 80 14.00 20.19 3.41
C PHE A 80 13.56 21.25 2.39
N GLY A 81 12.36 21.82 2.55
CA GLY A 81 11.85 22.95 1.79
C GLY A 81 11.01 22.61 0.54
N PRO A 82 10.44 23.64 -0.13
CA PRO A 82 9.44 23.48 -1.20
C PRO A 82 9.93 22.77 -2.46
N ARG A 83 11.25 22.80 -2.72
CA ARG A 83 11.81 22.07 -3.86
C ARG A 83 11.73 20.57 -3.63
N MET A 84 12.06 20.10 -2.43
CA MET A 84 12.07 18.68 -2.11
C MET A 84 10.66 18.12 -1.96
N GLU A 85 9.70 18.92 -1.50
CA GLU A 85 8.28 18.56 -1.58
C GLU A 85 7.83 18.25 -3.00
N ARG A 86 8.14 19.14 -3.96
CA ARG A 86 7.73 18.89 -5.34
C ARG A 86 8.38 17.64 -5.90
N VAL A 87 9.69 17.49 -5.70
CA VAL A 87 10.42 16.32 -6.20
C VAL A 87 9.85 15.04 -5.59
N THR A 88 9.57 15.03 -4.28
CA THR A 88 8.96 13.88 -3.60
C THR A 88 7.55 13.63 -4.10
N GLY A 89 6.74 14.67 -4.32
CA GLY A 89 5.40 14.53 -4.88
C GLY A 89 5.41 13.95 -6.29
N TRP A 90 6.29 14.42 -7.18
CA TRP A 90 6.41 13.86 -8.53
C TRP A 90 7.02 12.46 -8.53
N LEU A 91 7.94 12.16 -7.62
CA LEU A 91 8.46 10.81 -7.42
C LEU A 91 7.30 9.86 -7.05
N PHE A 92 6.45 10.28 -6.12
CA PHE A 92 5.25 9.53 -5.74
C PHE A 92 4.28 9.36 -6.93
N LEU A 93 4.04 10.43 -7.71
CA LEU A 93 3.18 10.35 -8.91
C LEU A 93 3.77 9.49 -10.03
N SER A 94 5.09 9.33 -10.09
CA SER A 94 5.75 8.44 -11.07
C SER A 94 5.42 6.95 -10.87
N VAL A 95 4.86 6.59 -9.71
CA VAL A 95 4.34 5.24 -9.45
C VAL A 95 3.04 4.97 -10.20
N ILE A 96 2.22 5.98 -10.49
CA ILE A 96 0.93 5.83 -11.17
C ILE A 96 1.04 4.98 -12.45
N PRO A 97 1.94 5.26 -13.40
CA PRO A 97 2.05 4.49 -14.65
C PRO A 97 2.62 3.08 -14.48
N VAL A 98 3.21 2.76 -13.33
CA VAL A 98 3.98 1.52 -13.12
C VAL A 98 3.27 0.60 -12.10
N GLY A 99 2.96 1.13 -10.92
CA GLY A 99 2.39 0.37 -9.81
C GLY A 99 0.89 0.12 -9.91
N LEU A 100 0.10 1.10 -10.38
CA LEU A 100 -1.36 0.90 -10.49
C LEU A 100 -1.74 -0.16 -11.53
N PRO A 101 -1.17 -0.16 -12.76
CA PRO A 101 -1.44 -1.23 -13.72
C PRO A 101 -1.01 -2.61 -13.21
N ALA A 102 0.13 -2.71 -12.53
CA ALA A 102 0.58 -3.98 -11.96
C ALA A 102 -0.41 -4.53 -10.91
N ALA A 103 -0.89 -3.68 -9.99
CA ALA A 103 -1.88 -4.07 -9.01
C ALA A 103 -3.25 -4.41 -9.65
N LEU A 104 -3.61 -3.72 -10.74
CA LEU A 104 -4.83 -3.98 -11.52
C LEU A 104 -4.80 -5.36 -12.17
N HIS A 105 -3.67 -5.73 -12.76
CA HIS A 105 -3.45 -7.05 -13.35
C HIS A 105 -3.48 -8.17 -12.31
N ILE A 106 -2.92 -7.93 -11.11
CA ILE A 106 -3.03 -8.92 -10.02
C ILE A 106 -4.50 -9.11 -9.62
N ALA A 107 -5.28 -8.03 -9.57
CA ALA A 107 -6.71 -8.11 -9.27
C ALA A 107 -7.46 -8.94 -10.32
N THR A 108 -7.20 -8.75 -11.61
CA THR A 108 -7.85 -9.50 -12.69
C THR A 108 -7.38 -10.95 -12.79
N GLY A 109 -6.22 -11.30 -12.23
CA GLY A 109 -5.80 -12.69 -12.04
C GLY A 109 -6.80 -13.54 -11.24
N PHE A 110 -7.53 -12.95 -10.30
CA PHE A 110 -8.62 -13.66 -9.61
C PHE A 110 -9.85 -13.88 -10.51
N SER A 111 -10.12 -12.96 -11.44
CA SER A 111 -11.15 -13.12 -12.46
C SER A 111 -10.75 -14.19 -13.48
N GLN A 112 -9.47 -14.25 -13.86
CA GLN A 112 -8.92 -15.31 -14.69
C GLN A 112 -9.11 -16.68 -14.03
N ALA A 113 -8.76 -16.82 -12.75
CA ALA A 113 -8.93 -18.06 -12.01
C ALA A 113 -10.40 -18.49 -11.89
N LEU A 114 -11.33 -17.54 -11.83
CA LEU A 114 -12.76 -17.81 -11.67
C LEU A 114 -13.46 -18.15 -12.98
N PHE A 115 -13.18 -17.41 -14.06
CA PHE A 115 -13.91 -17.48 -15.32
C PHE A 115 -13.09 -18.00 -16.50
N GLY A 116 -11.78 -18.21 -16.34
CA GLY A 116 -10.88 -18.59 -17.43
C GLY A 116 -10.76 -17.50 -18.49
N TRP A 117 -10.79 -16.23 -18.10
CA TRP A 117 -10.69 -15.10 -19.03
C TRP A 117 -9.26 -14.90 -19.52
N HIS A 118 -9.11 -14.54 -20.80
CA HIS A 118 -7.81 -14.33 -21.45
C HIS A 118 -7.78 -13.00 -22.22
N ASP A 119 -6.57 -12.43 -22.32
CA ASP A 119 -6.23 -11.26 -23.13
C ASP A 119 -7.23 -10.09 -23.02
N GLY A 120 -8.01 -9.85 -24.08
CA GLY A 120 -8.95 -8.73 -24.17
C GLY A 120 -10.04 -8.76 -23.08
N GLN A 121 -10.41 -9.94 -22.56
CA GLN A 121 -11.36 -10.05 -21.46
C GLN A 121 -10.75 -9.55 -20.14
N LEU A 122 -9.46 -9.82 -19.91
CA LEU A 122 -8.75 -9.30 -18.74
C LEU A 122 -8.61 -7.78 -18.84
N LEU A 123 -8.24 -7.26 -20.00
CA LEU A 123 -8.19 -5.80 -20.23
C LEU A 123 -9.55 -5.13 -19.98
N LEU A 124 -10.66 -5.73 -20.42
CA LEU A 124 -12.00 -5.22 -20.14
C LEU A 124 -12.33 -5.26 -18.63
N ALA A 125 -11.90 -6.31 -17.92
CA ALA A 125 -12.04 -6.40 -16.47
C ALA A 125 -11.23 -5.33 -15.74
N GLU A 126 -10.01 -5.03 -16.20
CA GLU A 126 -9.16 -3.96 -15.68
C GLU A 126 -9.85 -2.59 -15.84
N LEU A 127 -10.32 -2.27 -17.05
CA LEU A 127 -11.05 -1.03 -17.33
C LEU A 127 -12.36 -0.93 -16.54
N GLY A 128 -13.09 -2.05 -16.40
CA GLY A 128 -14.28 -2.14 -15.56
C GLY A 128 -13.98 -1.86 -14.10
N THR A 129 -12.88 -2.40 -13.58
CA THR A 129 -12.41 -2.14 -12.21
C THR A 129 -12.13 -0.64 -12.01
N LEU A 130 -11.41 0.00 -12.94
CA LEU A 130 -11.15 1.44 -12.88
C LEU A 130 -12.43 2.28 -12.92
N ALA A 131 -13.43 1.88 -13.71
CA ALA A 131 -14.73 2.54 -13.75
C ALA A 131 -15.49 2.42 -12.40
N ILE A 132 -15.42 1.26 -11.74
CA ILE A 132 -16.00 1.06 -10.41
C ILE A 132 -15.24 1.93 -9.38
N ILE A 133 -13.91 2.00 -9.43
CA ILE A 133 -13.11 2.87 -8.55
C ILE A 133 -13.49 4.34 -8.75
N TRP A 134 -13.67 4.79 -9.99
CA TRP A 134 -14.15 6.15 -10.28
C TRP A 134 -15.50 6.42 -9.63
N TRP A 135 -16.44 5.48 -9.75
CA TRP A 135 -17.77 5.61 -9.18
C TRP A 135 -17.74 5.64 -7.65
N VAL A 136 -16.97 4.75 -6.99
CA VAL A 136 -16.77 4.76 -5.53
C VAL A 136 -16.09 6.07 -5.09
N GLY A 137 -15.03 6.48 -5.77
CA GLY A 137 -14.30 7.72 -5.48
C GLY A 137 -15.14 8.99 -5.63
N SER A 138 -16.17 8.96 -6.48
CA SER A 138 -17.13 10.07 -6.64
C SER A 138 -18.13 10.21 -5.48
N ARG A 139 -18.29 9.17 -4.65
CA ARG A 139 -19.24 9.12 -3.53
C ARG A 139 -18.68 9.57 -2.18
N GLY A 140 -17.41 9.98 -2.13
CA GLY A 140 -16.76 10.54 -0.94
C GLY A 140 -15.94 9.52 -0.16
N ALA A 141 -15.03 10.03 0.69
CA ALA A 141 -14.05 9.23 1.41
C ALA A 141 -14.70 8.26 2.41
N SER A 142 -15.80 8.64 3.06
CA SER A 142 -16.53 7.79 4.01
C SER A 142 -17.11 6.53 3.34
N SER A 143 -17.68 6.66 2.14
CA SER A 143 -18.20 5.50 1.37
C SER A 143 -17.08 4.51 1.04
N SER A 144 -15.92 5.04 0.65
CA SER A 144 -14.73 4.25 0.37
C SER A 144 -14.21 3.52 1.62
N ALA A 145 -14.16 4.22 2.75
CA ALA A 145 -13.69 3.63 4.01
C ALA A 145 -14.63 2.54 4.55
N ASN A 146 -15.95 2.70 4.39
CA ASN A 146 -16.93 1.68 4.76
C ASN A 146 -16.75 0.40 3.93
N LEU A 147 -16.60 0.55 2.60
CA LEU A 147 -16.34 -0.58 1.71
C LEU A 147 -15.08 -1.34 2.12
N GLN A 148 -14.00 -0.62 2.43
CA GLN A 148 -12.74 -1.23 2.85
C GLN A 148 -12.82 -1.91 4.21
N THR A 149 -13.55 -1.31 5.15
CA THR A 149 -13.81 -1.95 6.45
C THR A 149 -14.56 -3.27 6.26
N LEU A 150 -15.56 -3.29 5.38
CA LEU A 150 -16.27 -4.53 5.01
C LEU A 150 -15.32 -5.56 4.40
N VAL A 151 -14.46 -5.16 3.46
CA VAL A 151 -13.48 -6.08 2.85
C VAL A 151 -12.50 -6.64 3.89
N ALA A 152 -12.00 -5.83 4.82
CA ALA A 152 -11.14 -6.31 5.90
C ALA A 152 -11.86 -7.36 6.76
N ILE A 153 -13.13 -7.12 7.11
CA ILE A 153 -13.94 -8.08 7.87
C ILE A 153 -14.12 -9.39 7.09
N LEU A 154 -14.37 -9.32 5.78
CA LEU A 154 -14.53 -10.50 4.93
C LEU A 154 -13.24 -11.34 4.86
N ILE A 155 -12.07 -10.68 4.74
CA ILE A 155 -10.77 -11.38 4.74
C ILE A 155 -10.55 -12.09 6.10
N VAL A 156 -10.78 -11.39 7.20
CA VAL A 156 -10.65 -11.98 8.55
C VAL A 156 -11.63 -13.13 8.73
N ALA A 157 -12.88 -12.98 8.31
CA ALA A 157 -13.91 -14.02 8.40
C ALA A 157 -13.54 -15.25 7.57
N LEU A 158 -12.99 -15.06 6.35
CA LEU A 158 -12.52 -16.16 5.51
C LEU A 158 -11.40 -16.94 6.21
N ILE A 159 -10.42 -16.25 6.79
CA ILE A 159 -9.29 -16.90 7.47
C ILE A 159 -9.75 -17.64 8.71
N VAL A 160 -10.63 -17.04 9.51
CA VAL A 160 -11.22 -17.72 10.68
C VAL A 160 -12.00 -18.96 10.27
N ALA A 161 -12.75 -18.91 9.16
CA ALA A 161 -13.48 -20.07 8.64
C ALA A 161 -12.53 -21.19 8.20
N ILE A 162 -11.43 -20.85 7.52
CA ILE A 162 -10.39 -21.81 7.12
C ILE A 162 -9.72 -22.42 8.36
N TRP A 163 -9.39 -21.62 9.37
CA TRP A 163 -8.79 -22.11 10.62
C TRP A 163 -9.71 -23.10 11.34
N TRP A 164 -11.00 -22.75 11.47
CA TRP A 164 -11.98 -23.60 12.14
C TRP A 164 -12.18 -24.92 11.40
N ARG A 165 -12.41 -24.88 10.08
CA ARG A 165 -12.68 -26.08 9.29
C ARG A 165 -11.43 -26.91 9.02
N GLY A 166 -10.27 -26.26 8.98
CA GLY A 166 -8.97 -26.91 8.83
C GLY A 166 -8.50 -27.64 10.08
N GLY A 167 -9.18 -27.48 11.22
CA GLY A 167 -8.80 -28.15 12.46
C GLY A 167 -7.42 -27.73 12.97
N ILE A 168 -7.02 -26.48 12.71
CA ILE A 168 -5.72 -25.96 13.13
C ILE A 168 -5.69 -25.88 14.65
N ASP A 169 -4.95 -26.79 15.28
CA ASP A 169 -4.65 -26.73 16.70
C ASP A 169 -3.41 -25.85 16.92
N PRO A 170 -3.51 -24.73 17.67
CA PRO A 170 -2.36 -23.89 18.00
C PRO A 170 -1.18 -24.63 18.63
N ALA A 171 -1.43 -25.78 19.29
CA ALA A 171 -0.38 -26.60 19.89
C ALA A 171 0.49 -27.36 18.87
N HIS A 172 -0.02 -27.56 17.64
CA HIS A 172 0.65 -28.33 16.58
C HIS A 172 1.22 -27.44 15.47
N ILE A 173 1.26 -26.12 15.67
CA ILE A 173 1.92 -25.21 14.73
C ILE A 173 3.42 -25.52 14.74
N PRO A 174 4.05 -25.80 13.58
CA PRO A 174 5.46 -26.20 13.50
C PRO A 174 6.37 -24.98 13.73
N PHE A 175 6.45 -24.51 14.97
CA PHE A 175 7.40 -23.48 15.36
C PHE A 175 8.80 -24.10 15.46
N PRO A 176 9.75 -23.72 14.60
CA PRO A 176 11.11 -24.18 14.76
C PRO A 176 11.69 -23.54 16.03
N ALA A 177 12.52 -24.30 16.75
CA ALA A 177 13.21 -23.77 17.91
C ALA A 177 14.11 -22.59 17.49
N PRO A 178 14.24 -21.51 18.30
CA PRO A 178 15.00 -20.32 17.90
C PRO A 178 16.46 -20.58 17.50
N GLN A 179 17.03 -21.68 17.97
CA GLN A 179 18.41 -22.12 17.65
C GLN A 179 18.55 -22.76 16.26
N ASP A 180 17.45 -23.29 15.71
CA ASP A 180 17.41 -23.97 14.40
C ASP A 180 16.96 -23.03 13.28
N VAL A 181 16.69 -21.76 13.60
CA VAL A 181 16.29 -20.75 12.63
C VAL A 181 17.50 -20.35 11.78
N ASP A 182 17.46 -20.75 10.51
CA ASP A 182 18.47 -20.33 9.54
C ASP A 182 18.31 -18.83 9.26
N ARG A 183 19.32 -18.06 9.64
CA ARG A 183 19.35 -16.60 9.46
C ARG A 183 19.24 -16.22 7.98
N SER A 184 19.84 -16.99 7.08
CA SER A 184 19.83 -16.69 5.64
C SER A 184 18.41 -16.80 5.07
N GLN A 185 17.68 -17.86 5.43
CA GLN A 185 16.29 -18.06 5.05
C GLN A 185 15.38 -17.01 5.68
N LEU A 186 15.62 -16.63 6.94
CA LEU A 186 14.91 -15.55 7.61
C LEU A 186 15.07 -14.23 6.84
N PHE A 187 16.30 -13.85 6.48
CA PHE A 187 16.56 -12.62 5.70
C PHE A 187 15.92 -12.65 4.31
N ALA A 188 15.92 -13.81 3.65
CA ALA A 188 15.28 -13.99 2.35
C ALA A 188 13.75 -13.80 2.45
N ALA A 189 13.12 -14.40 3.47
CA ALA A 189 11.68 -14.20 3.72
C ALA A 189 11.34 -12.74 4.04
N LEU A 190 12.11 -12.07 4.90
CA LEU A 190 11.92 -10.65 5.25
C LEU A 190 11.94 -9.74 4.01
N SER A 191 12.80 -10.05 3.03
CA SER A 191 12.92 -9.28 1.79
C SER A 191 11.65 -9.33 0.94
N VAL A 192 11.03 -10.51 0.82
CA VAL A 192 9.77 -10.70 0.09
C VAL A 192 8.60 -10.09 0.86
N MET A 193 8.56 -10.31 2.17
CA MET A 193 7.47 -9.85 3.02
C MET A 193 7.41 -8.33 3.17
N PHE A 194 8.49 -7.59 2.87
CA PHE A 194 8.49 -6.14 2.91
C PHE A 194 7.39 -5.51 2.04
N TRP A 195 7.00 -6.19 0.95
CA TRP A 195 5.86 -5.79 0.09
C TRP A 195 4.57 -5.52 0.89
N CYS A 196 4.33 -6.27 1.97
CA CYS A 196 3.14 -6.14 2.82
C CYS A 196 3.04 -4.82 3.59
N PHE A 197 4.11 -4.03 3.66
CA PHE A 197 4.11 -2.76 4.38
C PHE A 197 3.88 -1.55 3.48
N VAL A 198 3.99 -1.75 2.17
CA VAL A 198 3.72 -0.75 1.15
C VAL A 198 2.24 -0.38 1.22
N GLY A 199 1.94 0.82 1.69
CA GLY A 199 0.58 1.29 2.00
C GLY A 199 0.49 2.30 3.14
N LEU A 200 1.47 2.34 4.04
CA LEU A 200 1.54 3.34 5.12
C LEU A 200 1.58 4.79 4.60
N GLU A 201 2.29 5.00 3.50
CA GLU A 201 2.46 6.25 2.79
C GLU A 201 1.18 6.69 2.08
N ALA A 202 0.44 5.75 1.48
CA ALA A 202 -0.86 6.05 0.88
C ALA A 202 -1.82 6.51 1.98
N PHE A 203 -1.87 5.80 3.09
CA PHE A 203 -2.67 6.16 4.26
C PHE A 203 -2.32 7.55 4.83
N ALA A 204 -1.05 7.95 4.80
CA ALA A 204 -0.62 9.27 5.27
C ALA A 204 -1.27 10.44 4.52
N HIS A 205 -1.67 10.27 3.26
CA HIS A 205 -2.40 11.29 2.50
C HIS A 205 -3.83 11.53 2.99
N LEU A 206 -4.40 10.59 3.77
CA LEU A 206 -5.75 10.70 4.33
C LEU A 206 -5.75 11.28 5.75
N ALA A 207 -4.59 11.63 6.31
CA ALA A 207 -4.47 12.13 7.69
C ALA A 207 -5.38 13.34 7.97
N SER A 208 -5.52 14.26 7.00
CA SER A 208 -6.35 15.47 7.15
C SER A 208 -7.87 15.22 7.09
N GLU A 209 -8.32 14.02 6.71
CA GLU A 209 -9.74 13.65 6.61
C GLU A 209 -10.27 12.92 7.85
N PHE A 210 -9.41 12.66 8.84
CA PHE A 210 -9.84 12.15 10.14
C PHE A 210 -10.58 13.23 10.93
N LYS A 211 -11.64 12.83 11.63
CA LYS A 211 -12.38 13.72 12.56
C LYS A 211 -11.52 14.17 13.74
N SER A 212 -10.61 13.30 14.19
CA SER A 212 -9.66 13.60 15.25
C SER A 212 -8.28 13.06 14.86
N PRO A 213 -7.55 13.73 13.94
CA PRO A 213 -6.28 13.24 13.42
C PRO A 213 -5.27 12.96 14.53
N GLU A 214 -5.25 13.77 15.58
CA GLU A 214 -4.26 13.61 16.67
C GLU A 214 -4.39 12.31 17.45
N ARG A 215 -5.60 11.75 17.52
CA ARG A 215 -5.90 10.55 18.31
C ARG A 215 -6.16 9.35 17.42
N ASP A 216 -6.99 9.52 16.40
CA ASP A 216 -7.54 8.42 15.62
C ASP A 216 -6.57 7.97 14.53
N PHE A 217 -5.81 8.88 13.91
CA PHE A 217 -4.81 8.53 12.90
C PHE A 217 -3.70 7.62 13.43
N PRO A 218 -2.98 7.97 14.53
CA PRO A 218 -1.91 7.10 15.04
C PRO A 218 -2.45 5.76 15.53
N ARG A 219 -3.64 5.73 16.15
CA ARG A 219 -4.27 4.48 16.59
C ARG A 219 -4.70 3.61 15.41
N ALA A 220 -5.32 4.20 14.39
CA ALA A 220 -5.70 3.49 13.18
C ALA A 220 -4.48 2.87 12.50
N LEU A 221 -3.36 3.61 12.45
CA LEU A 221 -2.11 3.15 11.86
C LEU A 221 -1.56 1.94 12.62
N MET A 222 -1.46 2.02 13.95
CA MET A 222 -0.93 0.91 14.75
C MET A 222 -1.83 -0.32 14.76
N ILE A 223 -3.14 -0.13 14.93
CA ILE A 223 -4.10 -1.24 14.95
C ILE A 223 -4.18 -1.90 13.58
N GLY A 224 -4.20 -1.11 12.49
CA GLY A 224 -4.24 -1.66 11.14
C GLY A 224 -2.98 -2.44 10.77
N LEU A 225 -1.80 -1.97 11.20
CA LEU A 225 -0.54 -2.68 11.01
C LEU A 225 -0.53 -4.02 11.75
N LEU A 226 -0.94 -4.03 13.02
CA LEU A 226 -1.00 -5.25 13.83
C LEU A 226 -2.06 -6.23 13.32
N LEU A 227 -3.22 -5.73 12.89
CA LEU A 227 -4.27 -6.55 12.29
C LEU A 227 -3.76 -7.22 11.01
N ALA A 228 -3.18 -6.43 10.09
CA ALA A 228 -2.62 -6.96 8.86
C ALA A 228 -1.52 -7.99 9.14
N GLY A 229 -0.56 -7.68 10.03
CA GLY A 229 0.52 -8.60 10.41
C GLY A 229 0.01 -9.91 11.03
N THR A 230 -1.02 -9.85 11.87
CA THR A 230 -1.64 -11.06 12.46
C THR A 230 -2.34 -11.90 11.40
N VAL A 231 -3.08 -11.25 10.48
CA VAL A 231 -3.75 -11.90 9.35
C VAL A 231 -2.74 -12.61 8.44
N TYR A 232 -1.64 -11.94 8.12
CA TYR A 232 -0.55 -12.50 7.34
C TYR A 232 0.13 -13.71 7.97
N TRP A 233 0.42 -13.61 9.27
CA TRP A 233 0.97 -14.72 10.04
C TRP A 233 0.00 -15.91 10.05
N ALA A 234 -1.30 -15.65 10.28
CA ALA A 234 -2.33 -16.68 10.27
C ALA A 234 -2.48 -17.35 8.90
N CYS A 235 -2.39 -16.60 7.80
CA CYS A 235 -2.34 -17.17 6.46
C CYS A 235 -1.10 -18.05 6.25
N THR A 236 0.05 -17.64 6.76
CA THR A 236 1.30 -18.42 6.60
C THR A 236 1.22 -19.76 7.32
N VAL A 237 0.64 -19.79 8.52
CA VAL A 237 0.34 -21.04 9.25
C VAL A 237 -0.53 -21.97 8.40
N LEU A 238 -1.59 -21.44 7.78
CA LEU A 238 -2.47 -22.24 6.92
C LEU A 238 -1.72 -22.80 5.71
N VAL A 239 -0.93 -21.97 5.04
CA VAL A 239 -0.18 -22.37 3.86
C VAL A 239 0.83 -23.47 4.19
N LEU A 240 1.53 -23.36 5.32
CA LEU A 240 2.46 -24.39 5.80
C LEU A 240 1.72 -25.68 6.14
N HIS A 241 0.64 -25.60 6.92
CA HIS A 241 -0.12 -26.76 7.36
C HIS A 241 -0.71 -27.58 6.20
N PHE A 242 -1.23 -26.91 5.18
CA PHE A 242 -1.82 -27.57 4.01
C PHE A 242 -0.80 -27.85 2.89
N HIS A 243 0.48 -27.52 3.09
CA HIS A 243 1.52 -27.57 2.07
C HIS A 243 1.10 -26.92 0.74
N ALA A 244 0.37 -25.80 0.84
CA ALA A 244 -0.16 -25.06 -0.31
C ALA A 244 0.88 -24.05 -0.84
N PHE A 245 2.11 -24.50 -1.06
CA PHE A 245 3.19 -23.70 -1.62
C PHE A 245 4.11 -24.59 -2.47
N GLY A 246 4.58 -24.09 -3.61
CA GLY A 246 5.43 -24.87 -4.52
C GLY A 246 5.65 -24.16 -5.86
N GLU A 247 6.75 -24.49 -6.54
CA GLU A 247 7.18 -23.80 -7.78
C GLU A 247 6.19 -23.95 -8.95
N GLY A 248 5.37 -25.00 -8.96
CA GLY A 248 4.35 -25.23 -9.98
C GLY A 248 3.00 -24.52 -9.73
N MET A 249 2.86 -23.78 -8.63
CA MET A 249 1.62 -23.10 -8.26
C MET A 249 1.82 -21.59 -8.19
N ALA A 250 0.90 -20.83 -8.81
CA ALA A 250 0.88 -19.38 -8.64
C ALA A 250 0.65 -19.04 -7.16
N ALA A 251 1.53 -18.22 -6.58
CA ALA A 251 1.48 -17.92 -5.14
C ALA A 251 0.11 -17.38 -4.68
N ALA A 252 -0.52 -16.51 -5.46
CA ALA A 252 -1.85 -15.96 -5.19
C ALA A 252 -2.99 -17.00 -5.19
N ALA A 253 -2.78 -18.18 -5.80
CA ALA A 253 -3.75 -19.27 -5.83
C ALA A 253 -3.69 -20.16 -4.58
N SER A 254 -2.71 -19.97 -3.69
CA SER A 254 -2.52 -20.78 -2.48
C SER A 254 -3.74 -20.79 -1.55
N LEU A 255 -4.21 -19.62 -1.10
CA LEU A 255 -5.40 -19.55 -0.25
C LEU A 255 -6.67 -20.04 -0.96
N PRO A 256 -6.95 -19.67 -2.22
CA PRO A 256 -8.05 -20.27 -2.98
C PRO A 256 -8.01 -21.80 -3.04
N ASP A 257 -6.83 -22.40 -3.22
CA ASP A 257 -6.65 -23.86 -3.24
C ASP A 257 -7.00 -24.49 -1.88
N ILE A 258 -6.53 -23.91 -0.77
CA ILE A 258 -6.91 -24.36 0.59
C ILE A 258 -8.43 -24.29 0.79
N VAL A 259 -9.07 -23.21 0.33
CA VAL A 259 -10.52 -23.05 0.40
C VAL A 259 -11.23 -24.15 -0.39
N VAL A 260 -10.76 -24.48 -1.59
CA VAL A 260 -11.31 -25.58 -2.40
C VAL A 260 -11.15 -26.92 -1.71
N ARG A 261 -9.96 -27.21 -1.13
CA ARG A 261 -9.70 -28.47 -0.42
C ARG A 261 -10.62 -28.66 0.78
N LEU A 262 -10.91 -27.59 1.52
CA LEU A 262 -11.72 -27.68 2.74
C LEU A 262 -13.22 -27.60 2.46
N PHE A 263 -13.66 -26.64 1.64
CA PHE A 263 -15.06 -26.29 1.43
C PHE A 263 -15.63 -26.79 0.09
N GLY A 264 -14.81 -27.36 -0.78
CA GLY A 264 -15.17 -27.85 -2.11
C GLY A 264 -15.02 -26.79 -3.20
N VAL A 265 -15.13 -27.21 -4.46
CA VAL A 265 -14.96 -26.36 -5.66
C VAL A 265 -15.95 -25.18 -5.68
N GLN A 266 -17.14 -25.37 -5.12
CA GLN A 266 -18.13 -24.31 -4.98
C GLN A 266 -17.70 -23.17 -4.04
N ALA A 267 -16.64 -23.31 -3.25
CA ALA A 267 -16.12 -22.22 -2.42
C ALA A 267 -15.03 -21.39 -3.12
N LEU A 268 -14.55 -21.83 -4.29
CA LEU A 268 -13.53 -21.11 -5.07
C LEU A 268 -13.98 -19.69 -5.40
N TRP A 269 -15.24 -19.51 -5.81
CA TRP A 269 -15.76 -18.18 -6.15
C TRP A 269 -15.72 -17.23 -4.96
N VAL A 270 -15.96 -17.72 -3.73
CA VAL A 270 -15.89 -16.90 -2.51
C VAL A 270 -14.45 -16.40 -2.29
N ALA A 271 -13.47 -17.30 -2.40
CA ALA A 271 -12.06 -16.95 -2.23
C ALA A 271 -11.58 -15.96 -3.30
N CYS A 272 -11.92 -16.20 -4.58
CA CYS A 272 -11.54 -15.32 -5.68
C CYS A 272 -12.22 -13.95 -5.59
N VAL A 273 -13.50 -13.88 -5.19
CA VAL A 273 -14.20 -12.60 -4.99
C VAL A 273 -13.59 -11.82 -3.84
N ILE A 274 -13.27 -12.46 -2.72
CA ILE A 274 -12.60 -11.79 -1.59
C ILE A 274 -11.20 -11.32 -2.00
N GLY A 275 -10.46 -12.13 -2.77
CA GLY A 275 -9.16 -11.75 -3.33
C GLY A 275 -9.22 -10.55 -4.27
N TYR A 276 -10.16 -10.55 -5.21
CA TYR A 276 -10.42 -9.41 -6.07
C TYR A 276 -10.81 -8.16 -5.25
N LEU A 277 -11.70 -8.30 -4.27
CA LEU A 277 -12.12 -7.19 -3.41
C LEU A 277 -10.96 -6.63 -2.56
N ALA A 278 -10.03 -7.47 -2.10
CA ALA A 278 -8.82 -7.05 -1.40
C ALA A 278 -7.92 -6.19 -2.30
N CYS A 279 -7.68 -6.64 -3.54
CA CYS A 279 -6.90 -5.90 -4.52
C CYS A 279 -7.59 -4.58 -4.92
N PHE A 280 -8.91 -4.65 -5.16
CA PHE A 280 -9.75 -3.48 -5.44
C PHE A 280 -9.68 -2.45 -4.32
N ALA A 281 -9.77 -2.89 -3.06
CA ALA A 281 -9.71 -2.02 -1.89
C ALA A 281 -8.38 -1.26 -1.84
N SER A 282 -7.26 -1.96 -2.01
CA SER A 282 -5.91 -1.35 -2.06
C SER A 282 -5.79 -0.36 -3.21
N LEU A 283 -6.12 -0.74 -4.44
CA LEU A 283 -6.11 0.14 -5.62
C LEU A 283 -6.93 1.42 -5.41
N ASN A 284 -8.12 1.28 -4.83
CA ASN A 284 -9.02 2.39 -4.57
C ASN A 284 -8.41 3.39 -3.56
N ILE A 285 -7.70 2.93 -2.52
CA ILE A 285 -6.96 3.83 -1.61
C ILE A 285 -5.85 4.56 -2.35
N TYR A 286 -5.06 3.84 -3.15
CA TYR A 286 -3.92 4.44 -3.86
C TYR A 286 -4.39 5.51 -4.84
N ILE A 287 -5.37 5.21 -5.69
CA ILE A 287 -5.94 6.17 -6.64
C ILE A 287 -6.48 7.41 -5.91
N GLN A 288 -7.14 7.21 -4.78
CA GLN A 288 -7.62 8.30 -3.92
C GLN A 288 -6.49 9.12 -3.29
N SER A 289 -5.43 8.47 -2.84
CA SER A 289 -4.25 9.10 -2.24
C SER A 289 -3.49 9.93 -3.28
N PHE A 290 -3.28 9.38 -4.47
CA PHE A 290 -2.68 10.09 -5.60
C PHE A 290 -3.52 11.30 -6.03
N ALA A 291 -4.86 11.17 -6.06
CA ALA A 291 -5.73 12.30 -6.38
C ALA A 291 -5.55 13.46 -5.39
N ARG A 292 -5.39 13.17 -4.09
CA ARG A 292 -5.11 14.15 -3.03
C ARG A 292 -3.74 14.78 -3.17
N LEU A 293 -2.73 13.98 -3.52
CA LEU A 293 -1.39 14.49 -3.80
C LEU A 293 -1.37 15.42 -5.03
N VAL A 294 -2.01 15.03 -6.13
CA VAL A 294 -2.14 15.89 -7.33
C VAL A 294 -2.85 17.19 -6.97
N TRP A 295 -3.92 17.12 -6.20
CA TRP A 295 -4.64 18.31 -5.74
C TRP A 295 -3.77 19.20 -4.85
N SER A 296 -3.06 18.63 -3.88
CA SER A 296 -2.13 19.35 -3.00
C SER A 296 -1.03 20.06 -3.80
N GLN A 297 -0.45 19.39 -4.79
CA GLN A 297 0.54 19.99 -5.70
C GLN A 297 -0.05 21.08 -6.62
N ALA A 298 -1.34 20.97 -6.94
CA ALA A 298 -2.07 21.94 -7.75
C ALA A 298 -2.45 23.21 -6.97
N GLN A 299 -2.51 23.18 -5.63
CA GLN A 299 -2.82 24.37 -4.82
C GLN A 299 -1.83 25.53 -5.04
N TYR A 300 -0.57 25.21 -5.40
CA TYR A 300 0.44 26.20 -5.80
C TYR A 300 0.11 26.97 -7.09
N ARG A 301 -0.89 26.53 -7.86
CA ARG A 301 -1.46 27.25 -9.01
C ARG A 301 -2.99 27.23 -8.88
N PRO A 302 -3.58 28.12 -8.04
CA PRO A 302 -5.00 28.08 -7.68
C PRO A 302 -5.95 28.25 -8.87
N GLU A 303 -5.47 28.85 -9.98
CA GLU A 303 -6.24 28.97 -11.23
C GLU A 303 -6.43 27.64 -11.97
N SER A 304 -5.61 26.63 -11.67
CA SER A 304 -5.68 25.32 -12.30
C SER A 304 -7.00 24.61 -11.96
N ARG A 305 -7.63 24.00 -12.96
CA ARG A 305 -8.81 23.14 -12.76
C ARG A 305 -8.53 21.97 -11.81
N LEU A 306 -7.27 21.54 -11.68
CA LEU A 306 -6.86 20.46 -10.76
C LEU A 306 -6.87 20.87 -9.28
N ALA A 307 -6.81 22.17 -8.98
CA ALA A 307 -6.88 22.69 -7.62
C ALA A 307 -8.33 22.82 -7.11
N ARG A 308 -9.32 22.65 -7.99
CA ARG A 308 -10.74 22.81 -7.65
C ARG A 308 -11.31 21.56 -6.99
N LEU A 309 -11.97 21.76 -5.86
CA LEU A 309 -12.78 20.74 -5.20
C LEU A 309 -14.21 20.72 -5.79
N SER A 310 -14.81 19.53 -5.83
CA SER A 310 -16.23 19.36 -6.17
C SER A 310 -17.13 19.89 -5.04
N ALA A 311 -18.44 20.01 -5.28
CA ALA A 311 -19.45 20.37 -4.27
C ALA A 311 -19.41 19.48 -3.00
N ARG A 312 -18.90 18.25 -3.12
CA ARG A 312 -18.69 17.31 -2.01
C ARG A 312 -17.32 17.42 -1.33
N GLN A 313 -16.53 18.47 -1.61
CA GLN A 313 -15.14 18.65 -1.13
C GLN A 313 -14.18 17.52 -1.55
N ILE A 314 -14.41 16.94 -2.75
CA ILE A 314 -13.58 15.87 -3.34
C ILE A 314 -12.80 16.45 -4.52
N PRO A 315 -11.49 16.15 -4.67
CA PRO A 315 -10.69 16.61 -5.82
C PRO A 315 -10.99 15.80 -7.09
N ARG A 316 -12.22 15.94 -7.63
CA ARG A 316 -12.72 15.14 -8.76
C ARG A 316 -11.87 15.28 -10.03
N ASN A 317 -11.36 16.47 -10.32
CA ASN A 317 -10.53 16.70 -11.51
C ASN A 317 -9.16 16.02 -11.38
N ALA A 318 -8.58 16.01 -10.18
CA ALA A 318 -7.35 15.28 -9.89
C ALA A 318 -7.58 13.76 -9.97
N LEU A 319 -8.70 13.27 -9.43
CA LEU A 319 -9.10 11.86 -9.54
C LEU A 319 -9.22 11.42 -11.01
N ASN A 320 -9.90 12.21 -11.84
CA ASN A 320 -10.03 11.93 -13.27
C ASN A 320 -8.66 11.92 -13.97
N ALA A 321 -7.73 12.81 -13.60
CA ALA A 321 -6.39 12.85 -14.18
C ALA A 321 -5.57 11.59 -13.83
N VAL A 322 -5.64 11.14 -12.56
CA VAL A 322 -4.97 9.90 -12.12
C VAL A 322 -5.55 8.69 -12.84
N LEU A 323 -6.87 8.59 -12.95
CA LEU A 323 -7.53 7.49 -13.66
C LEU A 323 -7.23 7.50 -15.16
N ALA A 324 -7.24 8.66 -15.80
CA ALA A 324 -6.87 8.77 -17.22
C ALA A 324 -5.42 8.32 -17.45
N CYS A 325 -4.50 8.73 -16.58
CA CYS A 325 -3.11 8.27 -16.63
C CYS A 325 -3.01 6.76 -16.42
N CYS A 326 -3.77 6.20 -15.48
CA CYS A 326 -3.81 4.75 -15.26
C CYS A 326 -4.34 4.00 -16.48
N VAL A 327 -5.45 4.45 -17.08
CA VAL A 327 -6.03 3.84 -18.31
C VAL A 327 -5.03 3.87 -19.46
N ILE A 328 -4.40 5.03 -19.72
CA ILE A 328 -3.40 5.16 -20.78
C ILE A 328 -2.23 4.22 -20.52
N SER A 329 -1.74 4.16 -19.27
CA SER A 329 -0.60 3.32 -18.92
C SER A 329 -0.92 1.84 -19.06
N THR A 330 -2.09 1.40 -18.59
CA THR A 330 -2.59 0.03 -18.76
C THR A 330 -2.69 -0.35 -20.24
N LEU A 331 -3.26 0.53 -21.08
CA LEU A 331 -3.31 0.30 -22.53
C LEU A 331 -1.91 0.23 -23.14
N CYS A 332 -1.00 1.14 -22.79
CA CYS A 332 0.37 1.10 -23.29
C CYS A 332 1.09 -0.20 -22.89
N ILE A 333 0.93 -0.66 -21.65
CA ILE A 333 1.53 -1.92 -21.16
C ILE A 333 0.99 -3.11 -21.95
N TYR A 334 -0.33 -3.16 -22.17
CA TYR A 334 -0.97 -4.19 -22.97
C TYR A 334 -0.46 -4.21 -24.42
N TRP A 335 -0.32 -3.04 -25.05
CA TRP A 335 0.14 -2.92 -26.44
C TRP A 335 1.64 -3.18 -26.62
N LEU A 336 2.46 -2.87 -25.62
CA LEU A 336 3.91 -3.01 -25.65
C LEU A 336 4.41 -4.32 -25.03
N ASP A 337 3.49 -5.17 -24.55
CA ASP A 337 3.75 -6.45 -23.88
C ASP A 337 4.84 -6.34 -22.80
N ILE A 338 4.69 -5.33 -21.93
CA ILE A 338 5.69 -5.02 -20.91
C ILE A 338 5.55 -6.00 -19.74
N ASN A 339 6.66 -6.63 -19.36
CA ASN A 339 6.75 -7.51 -18.20
C ASN A 339 6.30 -6.81 -16.90
N LEU A 340 5.21 -7.30 -16.32
CA LEU A 340 4.62 -6.73 -15.09
C LEU A 340 5.51 -6.91 -13.85
N ASP A 341 6.29 -7.99 -13.79
CA ASP A 341 7.24 -8.23 -12.70
C ASP A 341 8.29 -7.11 -12.59
N ALA A 342 8.72 -6.55 -13.72
CA ALA A 342 9.64 -5.42 -13.73
C ALA A 342 8.98 -4.15 -13.16
N LEU A 343 7.71 -3.90 -13.51
CA LEU A 343 6.93 -2.78 -12.99
C LEU A 343 6.78 -2.85 -11.47
N ILE A 344 6.47 -4.02 -10.92
CA ILE A 344 6.36 -4.24 -9.47
C ILE A 344 7.66 -3.84 -8.76
N VAL A 345 8.81 -4.26 -9.30
CA VAL A 345 10.10 -3.93 -8.70
C VAL A 345 10.41 -2.43 -8.78
N TYR A 346 10.09 -1.79 -9.90
CA TYR A 346 10.29 -0.34 -10.04
C TYR A 346 9.41 0.46 -9.08
N ALA A 347 8.14 0.06 -8.91
CA ALA A 347 7.23 0.67 -7.94
C ALA A 347 7.78 0.53 -6.51
N ASN A 348 8.27 -0.65 -6.14
CA ASN A 348 8.89 -0.88 -4.83
C ASN A 348 10.08 0.03 -4.56
N GLY A 349 11.00 0.14 -5.53
CA GLY A 349 12.16 1.01 -5.38
C GLY A 349 11.75 2.46 -5.09
N ILE A 350 10.71 2.94 -5.76
CA ILE A 350 10.16 4.28 -5.52
C ILE A 350 9.55 4.39 -4.12
N PHE A 351 8.74 3.41 -3.69
CA PHE A 351 8.13 3.43 -2.35
C PHE A 351 9.17 3.40 -1.22
N ILE A 352 10.22 2.57 -1.35
CA ILE A 352 11.32 2.54 -0.37
C ILE A 352 12.04 3.89 -0.33
N MET A 353 12.26 4.53 -1.48
CA MET A 353 12.84 5.88 -1.53
C MET A 353 11.96 6.92 -0.83
N ILE A 354 10.64 6.85 -1.01
CA ILE A 354 9.68 7.72 -0.33
C ILE A 354 9.72 7.50 1.19
N TYR A 355 9.79 6.26 1.64
CA TYR A 355 9.97 5.95 3.06
C TYR A 355 11.28 6.51 3.61
N LEU A 356 12.38 6.36 2.88
CA LEU A 356 13.66 6.95 3.27
C LEU A 356 13.55 8.47 3.44
N LEU A 357 12.96 9.17 2.46
CA LEU A 357 12.75 10.62 2.54
C LEU A 357 11.86 11.01 3.73
N CYS A 358 10.81 10.23 4.01
CA CYS A 358 9.95 10.42 5.17
C CYS A 358 10.73 10.26 6.49
N MET A 359 11.52 9.19 6.62
CA MET A 359 12.31 8.93 7.83
C MET A 359 13.40 9.99 8.02
N LEU A 360 14.04 10.45 6.94
CA LEU A 360 15.00 11.55 6.98
C LEU A 360 14.35 12.88 7.40
N ALA A 361 13.12 13.14 6.94
CA ALA A 361 12.33 14.28 7.42
C ALA A 361 11.99 14.12 8.91
N GLY A 362 11.63 12.91 9.35
CA GLY A 362 11.44 12.58 10.76
C GLY A 362 12.67 12.83 11.62
N CYS A 363 13.87 12.50 11.11
CA CYS A 363 15.14 12.76 11.81
C CYS A 363 15.41 14.26 12.05
N ARG A 364 14.85 15.13 11.21
CA ARG A 364 14.97 16.59 11.33
C ARG A 364 13.85 17.24 12.15
N LEU A 365 12.63 16.73 12.03
CA LEU A 365 11.43 17.33 12.63
C LEU A 365 11.15 16.81 14.04
N LEU A 366 11.54 15.57 14.35
CA LEU A 366 11.23 14.92 15.63
C LEU A 366 12.41 15.05 16.62
N GLN A 367 12.09 15.02 17.91
CA GLN A 367 13.07 15.15 19.00
C GLN A 367 13.05 13.92 19.93
N GLY A 368 14.15 13.71 20.65
CA GLY A 368 14.30 12.65 21.65
C GLY A 368 14.16 11.23 21.06
N ARG A 369 13.35 10.40 21.71
CA ARG A 369 13.14 8.98 21.33
C ARG A 369 12.66 8.82 19.89
N TYR A 370 11.74 9.67 19.43
CA TYR A 370 11.19 9.57 18.07
C TYR A 370 12.21 9.87 16.97
N ARG A 371 13.23 10.69 17.26
CA ARG A 371 14.36 10.92 16.34
C ARG A 371 15.22 9.67 16.18
N VAL A 372 15.44 8.93 17.27
CA VAL A 372 16.17 7.66 17.23
C VAL A 372 15.40 6.62 16.42
N LEU A 373 14.07 6.53 16.61
CA LEU A 373 13.22 5.67 15.80
C LEU A 373 13.27 6.04 14.30
N ALA A 374 13.28 7.33 13.97
CA ALA A 374 13.44 7.80 12.60
C ALA A 374 14.81 7.42 12.02
N ALA A 375 15.88 7.51 12.80
CA ALA A 375 17.22 7.10 12.36
C ALA A 375 17.31 5.58 12.11
N ILE A 376 16.70 4.77 12.98
CA ILE A 376 16.57 3.32 12.78
C ILE A 376 15.77 3.04 11.51
N GLY A 377 14.62 3.70 11.32
CA GLY A 377 13.81 3.58 10.10
C GLY A 377 14.60 3.95 8.83
N SER A 378 15.39 5.03 8.87
CA SER A 378 16.27 5.41 7.75
C SER A 378 17.31 4.33 7.45
N LEU A 379 17.95 3.74 8.47
CA LEU A 379 18.91 2.65 8.29
C LEU A 379 18.25 1.44 7.64
N LEU A 380 17.03 1.10 8.06
CA LEU A 380 16.26 -0.01 7.49
C LEU A 380 15.90 0.24 6.03
N CYS A 381 15.43 1.44 5.69
CA CYS A 381 15.16 1.80 4.29
C CYS A 381 16.43 1.75 3.43
N LEU A 382 17.58 2.18 3.96
CA LEU A 382 18.87 2.08 3.24
C LEU A 382 19.29 0.63 3.02
N LEU A 383 19.13 -0.22 4.04
CA LEU A 383 19.41 -1.64 3.93
C LEU A 383 18.52 -2.31 2.89
N LEU A 384 17.22 -1.97 2.86
CA LEU A 384 16.29 -2.49 1.85
C LEU A 384 16.65 -2.03 0.44
N LEU A 385 17.02 -0.76 0.25
CA LEU A 385 17.52 -0.28 -1.05
C LEU A 385 18.77 -1.04 -1.50
N ALA A 386 19.69 -1.32 -0.57
CA ALA A 386 20.88 -2.10 -0.87
C ALA A 386 20.55 -3.55 -1.24
N MET A 387 19.58 -4.18 -0.56
CA MET A 387 19.12 -5.54 -0.87
C MET A 387 18.40 -5.64 -2.22
N VAL A 388 17.61 -4.62 -2.60
CA VAL A 388 16.99 -4.55 -3.94
C VAL A 388 18.05 -4.37 -5.04
N GLY A 389 19.27 -3.93 -4.66
CA GLY A 389 20.44 -3.92 -5.52
C GLY A 389 20.30 -2.97 -6.71
N TRP A 390 20.78 -3.39 -7.88
CA TRP A 390 20.83 -2.56 -9.08
C TRP A 390 19.46 -2.03 -9.53
N LYS A 391 18.37 -2.74 -9.21
CA LYS A 391 17.01 -2.32 -9.58
C LYS A 391 16.56 -1.06 -8.81
N SER A 392 17.17 -0.77 -7.66
CA SER A 392 16.90 0.45 -6.88
C SER A 392 17.49 1.72 -7.54
N LEU A 393 18.46 1.57 -8.46
CA LEU A 393 19.03 2.69 -9.21
C LEU A 393 17.97 3.41 -10.02
N TYR A 394 16.93 2.72 -10.47
CA TYR A 394 15.80 3.35 -11.15
C TYR A 394 15.20 4.47 -10.29
N ALA A 395 14.92 4.21 -9.01
CA ALA A 395 14.36 5.21 -8.11
C ALA A 395 15.31 6.40 -7.87
N LEU A 396 16.62 6.13 -7.77
CA LEU A 396 17.66 7.16 -7.64
C LEU A 396 17.76 8.02 -8.91
N VAL A 397 17.73 7.40 -10.10
CA VAL A 397 17.77 8.09 -11.39
C VAL A 397 16.54 8.95 -11.58
N VAL A 398 15.34 8.43 -11.28
CA VAL A 398 14.10 9.20 -11.35
C VAL A 398 14.15 10.39 -10.38
N LEU A 399 14.60 10.18 -9.14
CA LEU A 399 14.78 11.26 -8.16
C LEU A 399 15.75 12.34 -8.67
N ALA A 400 16.90 11.93 -9.21
CA ALA A 400 17.91 12.84 -9.76
C ALA A 400 17.39 13.61 -10.98
N ALA A 401 16.71 12.92 -11.91
CA ALA A 401 16.10 13.52 -13.08
C ALA A 401 15.04 14.55 -12.68
N LEU A 402 14.14 14.20 -11.75
CA LEU A 402 13.13 15.11 -11.23
C LEU A 402 13.76 16.31 -10.51
N TRP A 403 14.84 16.12 -9.76
CA TRP A 403 15.56 17.22 -9.12
C TRP A 403 16.16 18.21 -10.12
N LEU A 404 16.73 17.70 -11.23
CA LEU A 404 17.35 18.51 -12.28
C LEU A 404 16.31 19.21 -13.17
N LEU A 405 15.25 18.51 -13.56
CA LEU A 405 14.26 18.97 -14.53
C LEU A 405 13.20 19.90 -13.91
N LEU A 406 12.89 19.74 -12.61
CA LEU A 406 11.83 20.53 -11.99
C LEU A 406 12.35 21.92 -11.55
N PRO A 407 11.76 23.02 -12.06
CA PRO A 407 12.16 24.37 -11.68
C PRO A 407 11.83 24.65 -10.20
N ARG A 408 12.64 25.48 -9.54
CA ARG A 408 12.36 25.93 -8.16
C ARG A 408 11.03 26.71 -8.14
N ARG A 409 10.08 26.41 -7.23
CA ARG A 409 8.99 27.36 -6.91
C ARG A 409 9.30 28.07 -5.60
N ARG A 410 8.78 29.29 -5.48
CA ARG A 410 8.66 30.04 -4.23
C ARG A 410 7.66 29.36 -3.29
N SER A 411 7.82 29.58 -1.99
CA SER A 411 6.96 29.01 -0.94
C SER A 411 5.55 29.63 -0.99
N LEU A 412 4.53 28.90 -0.51
CA LEU A 412 3.15 29.41 -0.40
C LEU A 412 3.04 30.64 0.52
N SER A 413 3.98 30.83 1.44
CA SER A 413 4.04 32.02 2.31
C SER A 413 4.46 33.30 1.57
N GLU A 414 4.98 33.19 0.35
CA GLU A 414 5.40 34.34 -0.47
C GLU A 414 4.36 34.74 -1.54
N THR A 415 3.25 34.02 -1.65
CA THR A 415 2.12 34.45 -2.51
C THR A 415 1.26 35.47 -1.77
N PRO A 416 1.19 36.75 -2.22
CA PRO A 416 0.32 37.75 -1.61
C PRO A 416 -1.14 37.32 -1.84
N GLY A 417 -1.85 36.94 -0.78
CA GLY A 417 -3.31 36.67 -0.86
C GLY A 417 -3.83 35.44 -0.11
N ALA A 418 -2.98 34.60 0.49
CA ALA A 418 -3.42 33.50 1.34
C ALA A 418 -3.17 33.82 2.82
N GLN A 419 -4.15 34.43 3.48
CA GLN A 419 -4.24 34.54 4.95
C GLN A 419 -5.34 33.59 5.46
N PRO A 420 -5.22 33.11 6.72
CA PRO A 420 -5.62 31.76 7.17
C PRO A 420 -7.09 31.37 7.03
#